data_AF-A0AAF3FMS4-F1
#
_entry.id   AF-A0AAF3FMS4-F1
#
_cell.length_a   1.000
_cell.length_b   1.000
_cell.length_c   1.000
_cell.angle_alpha   90.00
_cell.angle_beta   90.00
_cell.angle_gamma   90.00
#
_symmetry.space_group_name_H-M   'P 1'
#
loop_
_entity.id
_entity.type
_entity.pdbx_description
1 polymer ?
#
loop_
_entity_poly.entity_id
_entity_poly.type
_entity_poly.pdbx_seq_one_letter_code
_entity_poly.pdbx_strand_id
1 'polypeptide(L)'
;MWPDVDEGSIKWELVEVLEPHQVVSVRCSDMPYQSGNDIAQVTVRMHTKQKLALYDRFGKLILGSETQPREVVEYVVFENHIAVVDGTWRLHDKVYPRWIKPKQPVVNTALLEEVQDEKSRPSRSTPVQLRIADNIEREKKAKPEET
;
A
#
# COMPACT_ATOMS: atom_id res chain seq x y z
N MET A 1 6.36 -1.06 -17.24
CA MET A 1 5.10 -1.82 -17.14
C MET A 1 4.98 -2.33 -15.70
N TRP A 2 3.79 -2.61 -15.16
CA TRP A 2 3.67 -3.07 -13.77
C TRP A 2 4.25 -4.48 -13.63
N PRO A 3 5.15 -4.74 -12.65
CA PRO A 3 5.86 -6.03 -12.56
C PRO A 3 4.91 -7.23 -12.46
N ASP A 4 3.81 -7.09 -11.73
CA ASP A 4 2.85 -8.18 -11.47
C ASP A 4 2.08 -8.64 -12.72
N VAL A 5 2.11 -7.87 -13.80
CA VAL A 5 1.34 -8.12 -15.03
C VAL A 5 2.26 -8.30 -16.23
N ASP A 6 3.58 -8.16 -16.05
CA ASP A 6 4.54 -8.10 -17.16
C ASP A 6 4.55 -9.40 -17.99
N GLU A 7 4.44 -10.56 -17.33
CA GLU A 7 4.41 -11.87 -18.00
C GLU A 7 3.00 -12.41 -18.27
N GLY A 8 1.97 -11.80 -17.67
CA GLY A 8 0.59 -12.27 -17.71
C GLY A 8 -0.29 -11.48 -18.67
N SER A 9 -1.57 -11.85 -18.74
CA SER A 9 -2.58 -11.02 -19.40
C SER A 9 -3.77 -10.77 -18.48
N ILE A 10 -4.31 -9.56 -18.56
CA ILE A 10 -5.49 -9.14 -17.80
C ILE A 10 -6.61 -8.84 -18.77
N LYS A 11 -7.76 -9.45 -18.52
CA LYS A 11 -9.03 -9.03 -19.11
C LYS A 11 -9.88 -8.41 -18.03
N TRP A 12 -10.22 -7.14 -18.21
CA TRP A 12 -11.11 -6.40 -17.33
C TRP A 12 -12.22 -5.75 -18.16
N GLU A 13 -13.44 -5.83 -17.66
CA GLU A 13 -14.63 -5.26 -18.30
C GLU A 13 -15.52 -4.63 -17.22
N LEU A 14 -15.89 -3.37 -17.43
CA LEU A 14 -16.94 -2.71 -16.65
C LEU A 14 -18.30 -3.06 -17.25
N VAL A 15 -19.13 -3.76 -16.49
CA VAL A 15 -20.44 -4.22 -16.97
C VAL A 15 -21.49 -3.14 -16.74
N GLU A 16 -21.64 -2.69 -15.49
CA GLU A 16 -22.62 -1.68 -15.13
C GLU A 16 -22.17 -0.89 -13.90
N VAL A 17 -22.72 0.31 -13.77
CA VAL A 17 -22.61 1.14 -12.57
C VAL A 17 -23.88 0.95 -11.76
N LEU A 18 -23.77 0.29 -10.60
CA LEU A 18 -24.93 -0.06 -9.77
C LEU A 18 -25.45 1.15 -9.00
N GLU A 19 -24.55 1.97 -8.46
CA GLU A 19 -24.90 3.23 -7.80
C GLU A 19 -24.05 4.37 -8.38
N PRO A 20 -24.62 5.59 -8.50
CA PRO A 20 -23.86 6.77 -8.86
C PRO A 20 -22.65 6.96 -7.95
N HIS A 21 -21.52 7.35 -8.52
CA HIS A 21 -20.28 7.56 -7.77
C HIS A 21 -20.44 8.75 -6.82
N GLN A 22 -20.03 8.57 -5.56
CA GLN A 22 -20.22 9.59 -4.53
C GLN A 22 -18.86 10.10 -4.05
N VAL A 23 -18.72 11.43 -3.98
CA VAL A 23 -17.55 12.05 -3.35
C VAL A 23 -17.65 11.88 -1.84
N VAL A 24 -16.66 11.24 -1.23
CA VAL A 24 -16.63 10.94 0.21
C VAL A 24 -15.90 12.03 0.97
N SER A 25 -14.74 12.43 0.46
CA SER A 25 -13.88 13.42 1.10
C SER A 25 -13.09 14.19 0.05
N VAL A 26 -12.88 15.47 0.32
CA VAL A 26 -11.97 16.35 -0.43
C VAL A 26 -10.96 16.90 0.56
N ARG A 27 -9.68 16.81 0.23
CA ARG A 27 -8.57 17.32 1.04
C ARG A 27 -7.67 18.15 0.14
N CYS A 28 -7.21 19.28 0.65
CA CYS A 28 -6.19 20.09 -0.01
C CYS A 28 -5.04 20.28 0.97
N SER A 29 -3.81 20.14 0.48
CA SER A 29 -2.60 20.33 1.27
C SER A 29 -1.51 20.94 0.42
N ASP A 30 -0.78 21.90 0.99
CA ASP A 30 0.46 22.42 0.41
C ASP A 30 1.61 21.48 0.79
N MET A 31 2.29 20.92 -0.22
CA MET A 31 3.37 19.97 -0.02
C MET A 31 4.53 20.29 -0.96
N PRO A 32 5.71 20.74 -0.46
CA PRO A 32 6.08 21.02 0.94
C PRO A 32 5.33 22.21 1.58
N TYR A 33 5.29 22.28 2.91
CA TYR A 33 4.61 23.36 3.64
C TYR A 33 5.13 24.75 3.25
N GLN A 34 4.21 25.67 2.92
CA GLN A 34 4.48 27.03 2.45
C GLN A 34 5.28 27.12 1.16
N SER A 35 5.19 26.11 0.30
CA SER A 35 5.83 26.12 -1.02
C SER A 35 4.95 26.76 -2.11
N GLY A 36 3.63 26.82 -1.87
CA GLY A 36 2.65 27.19 -2.89
C GLY A 36 2.33 26.06 -3.86
N ASN A 37 2.79 24.83 -3.59
CA ASN A 37 2.45 23.63 -4.34
C ASN A 37 1.23 22.96 -3.70
N ASP A 38 0.07 23.57 -3.93
CA ASP A 38 -1.20 23.03 -3.47
C ASP A 38 -1.59 21.79 -4.27
N ILE A 39 -1.81 20.70 -3.56
CA ILE A 39 -2.30 19.43 -4.10
C ILE A 39 -3.70 19.17 -3.52
N ALA A 40 -4.64 18.87 -4.40
CA ALA A 40 -6.00 18.47 -4.05
C ALA A 40 -6.18 16.96 -4.25
N GLN A 41 -6.70 16.30 -3.24
CA GLN A 41 -7.05 14.89 -3.26
C GLN A 41 -8.55 14.71 -3.03
N VAL A 42 -9.19 13.90 -3.88
CA VAL A 42 -10.62 13.60 -3.83
C VAL A 42 -10.80 12.10 -3.73
N THR A 43 -11.43 11.65 -2.66
CA THR A 43 -11.81 10.24 -2.49
C THR A 43 -13.24 10.04 -2.97
N VAL A 44 -13.41 9.15 -3.94
CA VAL A 44 -14.70 8.81 -4.55
C VAL A 44 -15.05 7.36 -4.22
N ARG A 45 -16.26 7.14 -3.70
CA ARG A 45 -16.86 5.81 -3.55
C ARG A 45 -17.46 5.42 -4.90
N MET A 46 -16.96 4.33 -5.45
CA MET A 46 -17.47 3.70 -6.67
C MET A 46 -18.10 2.36 -6.32
N HIS A 47 -19.35 2.16 -6.77
CA HIS A 47 -20.04 0.88 -6.64
C HIS A 47 -20.41 0.41 -8.05
N THR A 48 -19.66 -0.57 -8.53
CA THR A 48 -19.72 -1.02 -9.92
C THR A 48 -19.73 -2.53 -9.98
N LYS A 49 -20.20 -3.04 -11.11
CA LYS A 49 -20.17 -4.45 -11.42
C LYS A 49 -19.15 -4.68 -12.53
N GLN A 50 -18.16 -5.52 -12.23
CA GLN A 50 -16.98 -5.69 -13.07
C GLN A 50 -16.74 -7.18 -13.31
N LYS A 51 -16.11 -7.50 -14.44
CA LYS A 51 -15.51 -8.82 -14.71
C LYS A 51 -13.99 -8.66 -14.70
N LEU A 52 -13.30 -9.62 -14.11
CA LEU A 52 -11.86 -9.65 -14.02
C LEU A 52 -11.38 -11.08 -14.21
N ALA A 53 -10.47 -11.29 -15.15
CA ALA A 53 -9.77 -12.55 -15.36
C ALA A 53 -8.27 -12.28 -15.54
N LEU A 54 -7.46 -12.91 -14.69
CA LEU A 54 -6.00 -12.89 -14.79
C LEU A 54 -5.52 -14.21 -15.36
N TYR A 55 -4.67 -14.13 -16.38
CA TYR A 55 -4.04 -15.30 -17.01
C TYR A 55 -2.53 -15.27 -16.81
N ASP A 56 -1.97 -16.45 -16.63
CA ASP A 56 -0.54 -16.71 -16.66
C ASP A 56 0.04 -16.53 -18.07
N ARG A 57 1.37 -16.53 -18.19
CA ARG A 57 2.12 -16.49 -19.47
C ARG A 57 1.72 -17.59 -20.45
N PHE A 58 1.23 -18.72 -19.92
CA PHE A 58 0.74 -19.85 -20.71
C PHE A 58 -0.77 -19.82 -20.98
N GLY A 59 -1.47 -18.74 -20.60
CA GLY A 59 -2.91 -18.59 -20.79
C GLY A 59 -3.77 -19.34 -19.76
N LYS A 60 -3.18 -19.87 -18.68
CA LYS A 60 -3.93 -20.51 -17.58
C LYS A 60 -4.57 -19.45 -16.68
N LEU A 61 -5.85 -19.60 -16.36
CA LEU A 61 -6.56 -18.70 -15.43
C LEU A 61 -5.98 -18.82 -14.01
N ILE A 62 -5.50 -17.70 -13.45
CA ILE A 62 -4.94 -17.60 -12.09
C ILE A 62 -6.02 -17.13 -11.10
N LEU A 63 -6.75 -16.08 -11.46
CA LEU A 63 -7.70 -15.40 -10.59
C LEU A 63 -8.91 -14.89 -11.38
N GLY A 64 -10.09 -14.99 -10.75
CA GLY A 64 -11.32 -14.40 -11.27
C GLY A 64 -12.05 -15.29 -12.27
N SER A 65 -12.85 -14.67 -13.14
CA SER A 65 -13.66 -15.33 -14.17
C SER A 65 -14.01 -14.32 -15.26
N GLU A 66 -13.95 -14.73 -16.52
CA GLU A 66 -14.32 -13.89 -17.67
C GLU A 66 -15.84 -13.76 -17.81
N THR A 67 -16.59 -14.77 -17.39
CA THR A 67 -18.05 -14.84 -17.60
C THR A 67 -18.84 -14.28 -16.42
N GLN A 68 -18.35 -14.46 -15.19
CA GLN A 68 -19.11 -14.13 -13.99
C GLN A 68 -18.81 -12.70 -13.51
N PRO A 69 -19.75 -11.75 -13.65
CA PRO A 69 -19.59 -10.41 -13.10
C PRO A 69 -19.68 -10.41 -11.57
N ARG A 70 -18.96 -9.48 -10.93
CA ARG A 70 -18.97 -9.29 -9.48
C ARG A 70 -19.17 -7.84 -9.12
N GLU A 71 -19.88 -7.64 -8.02
CA GLU A 71 -20.10 -6.33 -7.44
C GLU A 71 -18.87 -5.93 -6.62
N VAL A 72 -18.38 -4.70 -6.86
CA VAL A 72 -17.18 -4.17 -6.21
C VAL A 72 -17.48 -2.77 -5.71
N VAL A 73 -17.22 -2.56 -4.42
CA VAL A 73 -17.23 -1.25 -3.78
C VAL A 73 -15.78 -0.82 -3.55
N GLU A 74 -15.38 0.29 -4.16
CA GLU A 74 -14.02 0.79 -4.14
C GLU A 74 -13.99 2.25 -3.72
N TYR A 75 -12.96 2.63 -2.97
CA TYR A 75 -12.72 4.02 -2.57
C TYR A 75 -11.47 4.49 -3.30
N VAL A 76 -11.68 5.18 -4.41
CA VAL A 76 -10.62 5.60 -5.31
C VAL A 76 -10.21 7.03 -4.99
N VAL A 77 -8.92 7.28 -4.84
CA VAL A 77 -8.35 8.60 -4.59
C VAL A 77 -7.82 9.15 -5.91
N PHE A 78 -8.37 10.29 -6.30
CA PHE A 78 -7.83 11.11 -7.37
C PHE A 78 -7.02 12.24 -6.79
N GLU A 79 -5.96 12.62 -7.49
CA GLU A 79 -5.09 13.72 -7.12
C GLU A 79 -4.96 14.70 -8.29
N ASN A 80 -4.91 15.98 -7.97
CA ASN A 80 -4.56 17.05 -8.90
C ASN A 80 -3.62 18.04 -8.23
N HIS A 81 -2.57 18.44 -8.95
CA HIS A 81 -1.69 19.53 -8.54
C HIS A 81 -2.33 20.86 -8.98
N ILE A 82 -3.13 21.45 -8.09
CA ILE A 82 -3.98 22.61 -8.40
C ILE A 82 -3.20 23.93 -8.49
N ALA A 83 -1.97 23.97 -7.97
CA ALA A 83 -1.07 25.11 -8.16
C ALA A 83 -0.62 25.29 -9.62
N VAL A 84 -0.74 24.25 -10.44
CA VAL A 84 -0.42 24.29 -11.87
C VAL A 84 -1.70 24.51 -12.67
N VAL A 85 -1.68 25.47 -13.60
CA VAL A 85 -2.83 25.83 -14.46
C VAL A 85 -3.30 24.63 -15.29
N ASP A 86 -2.36 23.81 -15.77
CA ASP A 86 -2.62 22.59 -16.55
C ASP A 86 -2.79 21.33 -15.66
N GLY A 87 -3.17 21.52 -14.39
CA GLY A 87 -3.40 20.44 -13.44
C GLY A 87 -4.53 19.51 -13.91
N THR A 88 -4.18 18.24 -14.17
CA THR A 88 -5.14 17.19 -14.53
C THR A 88 -5.40 16.26 -13.36
N TRP A 89 -6.65 15.87 -13.16
CA TRP A 89 -7.00 14.79 -12.22
C TRP A 89 -6.42 13.46 -12.67
N ARG A 90 -5.66 12.81 -11.79
CA ARG A 90 -5.04 11.50 -12.02
C ARG A 90 -5.44 10.55 -10.92
N LEU A 91 -5.50 9.26 -11.26
CA LEU A 91 -5.63 8.21 -10.25
C LEU A 91 -4.37 8.20 -9.38
N HIS A 92 -4.55 8.31 -8.06
CA HIS A 92 -3.43 8.35 -7.11
C HIS A 92 -3.34 7.07 -6.29
N ASP A 93 -4.41 6.73 -5.55
CA ASP A 93 -4.39 5.59 -4.64
C ASP A 93 -5.80 5.00 -4.46
N LYS A 94 -5.89 3.90 -3.72
CA LYS A 94 -7.13 3.22 -3.37
C LYS A 94 -7.15 2.89 -1.88
N VAL A 95 -8.21 3.36 -1.20
CA VAL A 95 -8.41 3.12 0.22
C VAL A 95 -9.06 1.75 0.44
N TYR A 96 -8.51 0.99 1.40
CA TYR A 96 -9.05 -0.31 1.85
C TYR A 96 -9.59 -0.20 3.28
N PRO A 97 -10.90 -0.08 3.46
CA PRO A 97 -11.52 -0.11 4.78
C PRO A 97 -11.28 -1.45 5.49
N ARG A 98 -11.12 -1.42 6.82
CA ARG A 98 -10.86 -2.62 7.64
C ARG A 98 -11.99 -3.64 7.62
N TRP A 99 -13.23 -3.20 7.39
CA TRP A 99 -14.42 -4.06 7.35
C TRP A 99 -14.70 -4.69 5.99
N ILE A 100 -13.88 -4.40 4.97
CA ILE A 100 -14.10 -4.94 3.63
C ILE A 100 -13.78 -6.44 3.63
N LYS A 101 -14.62 -7.22 2.95
CA LYS A 101 -14.41 -8.66 2.82
C LYS A 101 -13.11 -8.92 2.04
N PRO A 102 -12.34 -9.96 2.40
CA PRO A 102 -11.15 -10.31 1.64
C PRO A 102 -11.51 -10.63 0.19
N LYS A 103 -10.58 -10.33 -0.72
CA LYS A 103 -10.73 -10.65 -2.15
C LYS A 103 -10.79 -12.17 -2.35
N GLN A 104 -11.29 -12.57 -3.52
CA GLN A 104 -11.30 -13.99 -3.89
C GLN A 104 -9.88 -14.58 -3.82
N PRO A 105 -9.72 -15.78 -3.24
CA PRO A 105 -8.43 -16.46 -3.27
C PRO A 105 -8.05 -16.86 -4.70
N VAL A 106 -6.75 -16.98 -4.94
CA VAL A 106 -6.22 -17.59 -6.15
C VAL A 106 -6.57 -19.07 -6.21
N VAL A 107 -6.63 -19.62 -7.43
CA VAL A 107 -6.93 -21.06 -7.62
C VAL A 107 -5.78 -21.95 -7.18
N ASN A 108 -4.55 -21.44 -7.21
CA ASN A 108 -3.34 -22.21 -6.90
C ASN A 108 -3.06 -22.26 -5.39
N THR A 109 -2.67 -23.42 -4.89
CA THR A 109 -2.18 -23.59 -3.52
C THR A 109 -0.68 -23.27 -3.47
N ALA A 110 -0.27 -22.43 -2.52
CA ALA A 110 1.14 -22.16 -2.24
C ALA A 110 1.53 -22.82 -0.91
N LEU A 111 2.71 -23.43 -0.87
CA LEU A 111 3.33 -23.85 0.38
C LEU A 111 4.00 -22.63 1.00
N LEU A 112 3.55 -22.27 2.21
CA LEU A 112 4.26 -21.29 3.01
C LEU A 112 5.47 -21.99 3.61
N GLU A 113 6.68 -21.54 3.26
CA GLU A 113 7.86 -21.97 3.99
C GLU A 113 7.71 -21.47 5.43
N GLU A 114 7.66 -22.40 6.38
CA GLU A 114 7.79 -22.04 7.80
C GLU A 114 9.15 -21.38 7.95
N VAL A 115 9.15 -20.10 8.32
CA VAL A 115 10.37 -19.37 8.61
C VAL A 115 11.12 -20.16 9.70
N GLN A 116 12.23 -20.78 9.34
CA GLN A 116 13.13 -21.46 10.28
C GLN A 116 13.90 -20.42 11.13
N ASP A 117 13.21 -19.50 11.81
CA ASP A 117 13.80 -18.45 12.65
C ASP A 117 13.43 -18.57 14.14
N GLU A 118 12.95 -19.72 14.60
CA GLU A 118 12.99 -19.99 16.05
C GLU A 118 14.42 -20.29 16.55
N LYS A 119 15.30 -20.78 15.67
CA LYS A 119 16.71 -21.09 16.03
C LYS A 119 17.66 -19.91 15.91
N SER A 120 17.30 -18.85 15.18
CA SER A 120 18.12 -17.65 14.99
C SER A 120 17.81 -16.56 16.03
N ARG A 121 16.69 -16.66 16.75
CA ARG A 121 16.36 -15.72 17.83
C ARG A 121 17.26 -16.02 19.04
N PRO A 122 18.19 -15.13 19.40
CA PRO A 122 19.01 -15.34 20.59
C PRO A 122 18.08 -15.41 21.81
N SER A 123 18.24 -16.47 22.61
CA SER A 123 17.43 -16.71 23.82
C SER A 123 17.58 -15.61 24.88
N ARG A 124 18.60 -14.76 24.72
CA ARG A 124 18.93 -13.67 25.62
C ARG A 124 19.04 -12.38 24.82
N SER A 125 18.31 -11.36 25.24
CA SER A 125 18.52 -9.99 24.74
C SER A 125 19.97 -9.60 24.99
N THR A 126 20.74 -9.31 23.94
CA THR A 126 22.04 -8.67 24.10
C THR A 126 21.79 -7.31 24.76
N PRO A 127 22.32 -7.04 25.97
CA PRO A 127 22.15 -5.73 26.57
C PRO A 127 22.80 -4.72 25.63
N VAL A 128 21.99 -3.78 25.12
CA VAL A 128 22.49 -2.65 24.36
C VAL A 128 23.44 -1.89 25.27
N GLN A 129 24.70 -1.76 24.87
CA GLN A 129 25.65 -0.89 25.56
C GLN A 129 25.12 0.54 25.47
N LEU A 130 24.53 1.02 26.56
CA LEU A 130 24.08 2.40 26.68
C LEU A 130 25.35 3.27 26.62
N ARG A 131 25.47 4.11 25.59
CA ARG A 131 26.57 5.09 25.42
C ARG A 131 26.81 5.96 26.66
N ILE A 132 25.83 6.04 27.54
CA ILE A 132 25.89 6.72 28.83
C ILE A 132 26.94 6.08 29.75
N ALA A 133 27.05 4.74 29.78
CA ALA A 133 28.04 4.03 30.59
C ALA A 133 29.47 4.28 30.07
N ASP A 134 29.66 4.24 28.75
CA ASP A 134 30.95 4.53 28.11
C ASP A 134 31.39 5.98 28.34
N ASN A 135 30.45 6.93 28.33
CA ASN A 135 30.75 8.33 28.63
C ASN A 135 31.09 8.56 30.11
N ILE A 136 30.41 7.89 31.04
CA ILE A 136 30.73 7.97 32.48
C ILE A 136 32.12 7.39 32.77
N GLU A 137 32.52 6.29 32.12
CA GLU A 137 33.88 5.76 32.27
C GLU A 137 34.96 6.67 31.69
N ARG A 138 34.67 7.34 30.56
CA ARG A 138 35.58 8.35 29.98
C ARG A 138 35.74 9.54 30.90
N GLU A 139 34.66 10.03 31.52
CA GLU A 139 34.72 11.12 32.49
C GLU A 139 35.47 10.73 33.77
N LYS A 140 35.31 9.50 34.25
CA LYS A 140 36.07 8.99 35.41
C LYS A 140 37.57 8.83 35.11
N LYS A 141 37.94 8.42 33.89
CA LYS A 141 39.35 8.38 33.46
C LYS A 141 39.94 9.77 33.19
N ALA A 142 39.10 10.76 32.88
CA ALA A 142 39.53 12.13 32.61
C ALA A 142 39.74 12.99 33.87
N LYS A 143 39.30 12.53 35.04
CA LYS A 143 39.66 13.13 36.32
C LYS A 143 40.86 12.40 36.92
N PRO A 144 42.10 12.93 36.82
CA PRO A 144 43.21 12.41 37.60
C PRO A 144 42.91 12.62 39.09
N GLU A 145 43.33 11.65 39.91
CA GLU A 145 43.23 11.71 41.38
C GLU A 145 43.84 13.03 41.87
N GLU A 146 43.00 13.93 42.40
CA GLU A 146 43.47 15.08 43.17
C GLU A 146 44.14 14.55 44.44
N THR A 147 45.33 15.07 44.69
CA THR A 147 46.30 14.67 45.71
C THR A 147 45.88 15.10 47.11
#